data_AF-A0A1I1GCS3-F1
#
_entry.id   AF-A0A1I1GCS3-F1
#
_cell.length_a   1.000
_cell.length_b   1.000
_cell.length_c   1.000
_cell.angle_alpha   90.00
_cell.angle_beta   90.00
_cell.angle_gamma   90.00
#
_symmetry.space_group_name_H-M   'P 1'
#
loop_
_entity.id
_entity.type
_entity.pdbx_description
1 polymer ?
#
loop_
_entity_poly.entity_id
_entity_poly.type
_entity_poly.pdbx_seq_one_letter_code
_entity_poly.pdbx_strand_id
1 'polypeptide(L)'
;MVTSRFVRTDSLEIDTFQGKTDTSSVRWINDCEFVLKNLHPKNMQERQAIHMRIIKTEKDGYTFEYGKVGDPRKERGSVYRVTD
;
A
#
# COMPACT_ATOMS: atom_id res chain seq x y z
N MET A 1 16.88 -3.55 -7.73
CA MET A 1 15.48 -3.93 -7.40
C MET A 1 15.19 -3.42 -6.01
N VAL A 2 14.08 -2.70 -5.85
CA VAL A 2 13.64 -2.21 -4.55
C VAL A 2 12.53 -3.15 -4.08
N THR A 3 12.73 -3.80 -2.94
CA THR A 3 11.78 -4.77 -2.38
C THR A 3 11.37 -4.28 -1.01
N SER A 4 10.06 -4.19 -0.77
CA SER A 4 9.50 -3.92 0.55
C SER A 4 8.83 -5.18 1.09
N ARG A 5 8.79 -5.33 2.40
CA ARG A 5 8.01 -6.37 3.08
C ARG A 5 6.98 -5.70 3.95
N PHE A 6 5.71 -6.01 3.72
CA PHE A 6 4.64 -5.50 4.54
C PHE A 6 3.74 -6.63 5.03
N VAL A 7 3.09 -6.36 6.16
CA VAL A 7 2.00 -7.17 6.70
C VAL A 7 0.78 -6.28 6.76
N ARG A 8 -0.29 -6.69 6.09
CA ARG A 8 -1.55 -5.95 6.06
C ARG A 8 -2.66 -6.75 6.73
N THR A 9 -3.40 -6.08 7.60
CA THR A 9 -4.65 -6.53 8.21
C THR A 9 -5.82 -5.68 7.70
N ASP A 10 -7.03 -5.87 8.23
CA ASP A 10 -8.22 -5.16 7.76
C ASP A 10 -8.15 -3.63 7.99
N SER A 11 -7.42 -3.20 9.03
CA SER A 11 -7.37 -1.79 9.44
C SER A 11 -5.97 -1.18 9.46
N LEU A 12 -4.92 -1.99 9.34
CA LEU A 12 -3.53 -1.55 9.45
C LEU A 12 -2.64 -2.23 8.41
N GLU A 13 -1.62 -1.51 7.98
CA GLU A 13 -0.54 -2.01 7.15
C GLU A 13 0.78 -1.62 7.82
N ILE A 14 1.62 -2.60 8.10
CA ILE A 14 2.97 -2.40 8.65
C ILE A 14 3.94 -2.73 7.53
N ASP A 15 4.54 -1.70 6.93
CA ASP A 15 5.51 -1.84 5.85
C ASP A 15 6.93 -1.67 6.37
N THR A 16 7.84 -2.52 5.91
CA THR A 16 9.26 -2.49 6.25
C THR A 16 10.07 -2.34 4.97
N PHE A 17 10.58 -1.13 4.79
CA PHE A 17 11.34 -0.70 3.63
C PHE A 17 12.74 -0.25 4.06
N GLN A 18 13.80 -0.90 3.55
CA GLN A 18 15.20 -0.57 3.84
C GLN A 18 15.53 -0.44 5.35
N GLY A 19 14.94 -1.31 6.19
CA GLY A 19 15.14 -1.29 7.64
C GLY A 19 14.37 -0.21 8.39
N LYS A 20 13.53 0.58 7.69
CA LYS A 20 12.54 1.47 8.29
C LYS A 20 11.19 0.78 8.28
N THR A 21 10.56 0.71 9.44
CA THR A 21 9.20 0.22 9.58
C THR A 21 8.27 1.40 9.78
N ASP A 22 7.24 1.48 8.94
CA ASP A 22 6.20 2.50 9.01
C ASP A 22 4.84 1.81 9.12
N THR A 23 3.93 2.44 9.86
CA THR A 23 2.58 1.91 10.07
C THR A 23 1.57 2.84 9.41
N SER A 24 0.71 2.29 8.56
CA SER A 24 -0.37 2.98 7.89
C SER A 24 -1.72 2.43 8.33
N SER A 25 -2.72 3.29 8.47
CA SER A 25 -4.11 2.85 8.56
C SER A 25 -4.65 2.50 7.18
N VAL A 26 -5.35 1.37 7.11
CA VAL A 26 -6.07 0.90 5.93
C VAL A 26 -7.54 1.27 6.08
N ARG A 27 -8.09 1.95 5.08
CA ARG A 27 -9.53 2.20 4.97
C ARG A 27 -10.05 1.63 3.66
N TRP A 28 -10.81 0.55 3.75
CA TRP A 28 -11.47 -0.05 2.60
C TRP A 28 -12.61 0.84 2.08
N ILE A 29 -12.64 1.02 0.77
CA ILE A 29 -13.75 1.62 0.03
C ILE A 29 -14.67 0.49 -0.46
N ASN A 30 -14.06 -0.60 -0.95
CA ASN A 30 -14.70 -1.86 -1.35
C ASN A 30 -13.65 -2.98 -1.34
N ASP A 31 -14.03 -4.20 -1.72
CA ASP A 31 -13.15 -5.39 -1.67
C ASP A 31 -11.86 -5.28 -2.51
N CYS A 32 -11.80 -4.37 -3.48
CA CYS A 32 -10.66 -4.18 -4.38
C CYS A 32 -9.97 -2.81 -4.23
N GLU A 33 -10.51 -1.89 -3.43
CA GLU A 33 -10.03 -0.51 -3.30
C GLU A 33 -9.95 -0.07 -1.85
N PHE A 34 -8.81 0.51 -1.48
CA PHE A 34 -8.58 1.00 -0.13
C PHE A 34 -7.66 2.22 -0.15
N VAL A 35 -7.67 2.97 0.95
CA VAL A 35 -6.82 4.13 1.16
C VAL A 35 -5.86 3.85 2.30
N LEU A 36 -4.57 4.05 2.03
CA LEU A 36 -3.52 4.05 3.04
C LEU A 36 -3.26 5.46 3.53
N LYS A 37 -3.13 5.60 4.85
CA LYS A 37 -2.71 6.84 5.48
C LYS A 37 -1.66 6.52 6.54
N ASN A 38 -0.46 7.08 6.39
CA ASN A 38 0.61 6.88 7.37
C ASN A 38 0.17 7.44 8.74
N LEU A 39 0.32 6.65 9.79
CA LEU A 39 -0.03 7.02 11.16
C LEU A 39 1.02 7.95 11.80
N HIS A 40 2.27 7.85 11.37
CA HIS A 40 3.40 8.62 11.89
C HIS A 40 4.13 9.38 10.77
N PRO A 41 3.45 10.29 10.05
CA PRO A 41 4.06 11.01 8.95
C PRO A 41 5.11 11.99 9.48
N LYS A 42 6.36 11.81 9.04
CA LYS A 42 7.49 12.68 9.40
C LYS A 42 7.49 13.95 8.56
N ASN A 43 6.96 13.88 7.34
CA ASN A 43 6.93 14.98 6.39
C ASN A 43 5.55 15.16 5.73
N MET A 44 5.31 16.34 5.13
CA MET A 44 4.05 16.65 4.42
C MET A 44 3.75 15.68 3.26
N GLN A 45 4.78 15.11 2.64
CA GLN A 45 4.62 14.11 1.58
C GLN A 45 4.03 12.79 2.10
N GLU A 46 4.41 12.38 3.31
CA GLU A 46 3.92 11.16 3.96
C GLU A 46 2.51 11.33 4.57
N ARG A 47 2.09 12.57 4.80
CA ARG A 47 0.70 12.88 5.21
C ARG A 47 -0.32 12.63 4.09
N GLN A 48 0.13 12.58 2.84
CA GLN A 48 -0.76 12.39 1.70
C GLN A 48 -1.27 10.95 1.71
N ALA A 49 -2.60 10.81 1.71
CA ALA A 49 -3.22 9.51 1.62
C ALA A 49 -2.98 8.91 0.23
N ILE A 50 -2.64 7.63 0.20
CA ILE A 50 -2.42 6.87 -1.04
C ILE A 50 -3.66 6.03 -1.29
N HIS A 51 -4.29 6.25 -2.43
CA HIS A 51 -5.36 5.39 -2.92
C HIS A 51 -4.77 4.18 -3.62
N MET A 52 -5.26 3.00 -3.26
CA MET A 52 -4.81 1.71 -3.74
C MET A 52 -5.97 0.96 -4.38
N ARG A 53 -5.76 0.45 -5.59
CA ARG A 53 -6.75 -0.33 -6.34
C ARG A 53 -6.13 -1.61 -6.85
N ILE A 54 -6.65 -2.75 -6.43
CA ILE A 54 -6.28 -4.06 -6.97
C ILE A 54 -6.95 -4.22 -8.33
N ILE A 55 -6.16 -4.37 -9.39
CA ILE A 55 -6.65 -4.50 -10.78
C ILE A 55 -6.57 -5.92 -11.32
N LYS A 56 -5.73 -6.76 -10.71
CA LYS A 56 -5.58 -8.16 -11.09
C LYS A 56 -5.14 -8.96 -9.87
N THR A 57 -5.80 -10.09 -9.62
CA THR A 57 -5.38 -11.07 -8.63
C THR A 57 -4.81 -12.29 -9.34
N GLU A 58 -3.76 -12.86 -8.78
CA GLU A 58 -3.10 -14.07 -9.24
C GLU A 58 -2.99 -15.04 -8.06
N LYS A 59 -2.64 -16.30 -8.33
CA LYS A 59 -2.62 -17.35 -7.30
C LYS A 59 -1.73 -17.01 -6.09
N ASP A 60 -0.59 -16.37 -6.35
CA ASP A 60 0.42 -16.04 -5.35
C ASP A 60 0.70 -14.54 -5.26
N GLY A 61 -0.20 -13.69 -5.74
CA GLY A 61 0.05 -12.26 -5.80
C GLY A 61 -1.10 -11.44 -6.35
N TYR A 62 -0.88 -10.13 -6.49
CA TYR A 62 -1.82 -9.24 -7.13
C TYR A 62 -1.10 -8.03 -7.72
N THR A 63 -1.67 -7.50 -8.80
CA THR A 63 -1.26 -6.22 -9.39
C THR A 63 -2.20 -5.14 -8.92
N PHE A 64 -1.62 -4.03 -8.49
CA PHE A 64 -2.35 -2.88 -7.98
C PHE A 64 -1.92 -1.60 -8.70
N GLU A 65 -2.83 -0.65 -8.72
CA GLU A 65 -2.61 0.72 -9.13
C GLU A 65 -2.65 1.60 -7.87
N TYR A 66 -1.74 2.55 -7.76
CA TYR A 66 -1.63 3.43 -6.60
C TYR A 66 -1.36 4.87 -6.99
N GLY A 67 -1.86 5.80 -6.18
CA GLY A 67 -1.65 7.21 -6.42
C GLY A 67 -2.09 8.05 -5.23
N LYS A 68 -1.68 9.31 -5.21
CA LYS A 68 -2.11 10.23 -4.16
C LYS A 68 -3.58 10.57 -4.34
N VAL A 69 -4.35 10.59 -3.25
CA VAL A 69 -5.76 11.02 -3.30
C VAL A 69 -5.81 12.46 -3.84
N GLY A 70 -6.48 12.64 -4.98
CA GLY A 70 -6.61 13.93 -5.65
C GLY A 70 -5.56 14.22 -6.74
N ASP A 71 -4.54 13.37 -6.92
CA ASP A 71 -3.60 13.45 -8.04
C ASP A 71 -4.04 12.47 -9.15
N PRO A 72 -4.14 12.90 -10.43
CA PRO A 72 -4.49 12.01 -11.54
C PRO A 72 -3.36 11.02 -11.89
N ARG A 73 -2.13 11.26 -11.43
CA ARG A 73 -1.00 10.37 -11.69
C ARG A 73 -1.10 9.14 -10.81
N LYS A 74 -1.04 7.98 -11.49
CA LYS A 74 -1.09 6.68 -10.85
C LYS A 74 0.04 5.81 -11.36
N GLU A 75 0.61 5.06 -10.47
CA GLU A 75 1.67 4.09 -10.72
C GLU A 75 1.13 2.69 -10.49
N ARG A 76 1.85 1.68 -10.98
CA ARG A 76 1.45 0.28 -10.85
C ARG A 76 2.56 -0.52 -10.20
N GLY A 77 2.15 -1.45 -9.35
CA GLY A 77 3.04 -2.38 -8.68
C GLY A 77 2.44 -3.78 -8.65
N SER A 78 3.28 -4.76 -8.34
CA SER A 78 2.88 -6.15 -8.14
C SER A 78 3.36 -6.61 -6.78
N VAL A 79 2.47 -7.24 -6.04
CA VAL A 79 2.76 -7.91 -4.77
C VAL A 79 2.80 -9.40 -5.03
N TYR A 80 3.79 -10.06 -4.44
CA TYR A 80 3.85 -11.51 -4.39
C TYR A 80 3.85 -11.94 -2.93
N ARG A 81 3.05 -12.96 -2.62
CA ARG A 81 3.05 -13.60 -1.31
C ARG A 81 4.41 -14.24 -1.09
N VAL A 82 5.06 -13.86 0.00
CA VAL A 82 6.27 -14.56 0.45
C VAL A 82 5.80 -15.80 1.20
N THR A 83 6.03 -16.98 0.65
CA THR A 83 5.89 -18.25 1.37
C THR A 83 7.18 -18.51 2.13
N ASP A 84 7.10 -18.66 3.44
CA ASP A 84 8.17 -19.30 4.24
C ASP A 84 8.30 -20.78 3.87
#